data_AF-A0A929N1V1-F1
#
_entry.id   AF-A0A929N1V1-F1
#
_cell.length_a   1.000
_cell.length_b   1.000
_cell.length_c   1.000
_cell.angle_alpha   90.00
_cell.angle_beta   90.00
_cell.angle_gamma   90.00
#
_symmetry.space_group_name_H-M   'P 1'
#
loop_
_entity.id
_entity.type
_entity.pdbx_description
1 polymer ?
#
loop_
_entity_poly.entity_id
_entity_poly.type
_entity_poly.pdbx_seq_one_letter_code
_entity_poly.pdbx_strand_id
1 'polypeptide(L)'
;MSTPDKTPTTRTSAEEEELAAEALASSGNWHDGPPPGKAKAFWPSFKRMIGLLTAHRNWIGVILVATAASVALAVIAPKVLGRATNVVFEGVVSQALPAGSTKEQAIEALRAQGMDDFATMLSAMDIVPGTGIDFPRLAGILALVLGLYAGSAFLNWFQGHMLNRITARALYRLRRRVEQKIHRLPLSHFDRMRRGDVLSRLTNDVDNVNNTLQQALSTALTSVLTVVGVLAMMFSISWKLALVALITVPLSGVVFGFIGPRSQKAFTAQWARTGALNTRVEESFSGHALVRVYGRTDSVRRAFAEENEQLYRTALHAQFLSGIMMPIMLVIGNIVYVAIAVVGGAMVASGALLLGDVQAFIQYSQQFSQPLGQ
;
A
#
# COMPACT_ATOMS: atom_id res chain seq x y z
N MET A 1 -62.66 6.55 17.43
CA MET A 1 -62.04 6.95 16.16
C MET A 1 -60.60 6.47 16.22
N SER A 2 -60.35 5.28 15.67
CA SER A 2 -59.11 4.52 15.89
C SER A 2 -58.08 4.88 14.83
N THR A 3 -56.89 5.31 15.26
CA THR A 3 -55.70 5.47 14.42
C THR A 3 -55.05 4.10 14.18
N PRO A 4 -54.75 3.71 12.93
CA PRO A 4 -54.13 2.41 12.66
C PRO A 4 -52.63 2.45 12.95
N ASP A 5 -52.20 1.44 13.68
CA ASP A 5 -50.82 1.07 13.99
C ASP A 5 -50.04 0.74 12.71
N LYS A 6 -48.85 1.34 12.54
CA LYS A 6 -47.92 1.05 11.45
C LYS A 6 -46.78 0.19 11.99
N THR A 7 -47.02 -1.11 12.05
CA THR A 7 -45.97 -2.11 12.20
C THR A 7 -45.12 -2.17 10.91
N PRO A 8 -43.77 -2.12 10.98
CA PRO A 8 -42.94 -2.31 9.80
C PRO A 8 -42.85 -3.81 9.50
N THR A 9 -43.54 -4.25 8.45
CA THR A 9 -43.38 -5.59 7.87
C THR A 9 -41.95 -5.78 7.38
N THR A 10 -41.16 -6.60 8.07
CA THR A 10 -39.91 -7.17 7.57
C THR A 10 -40.21 -8.21 6.49
N ARG A 11 -40.39 -7.76 5.25
CA ARG A 11 -40.15 -8.60 4.07
C ARG A 11 -38.67 -8.46 3.73
N THR A 12 -37.88 -9.49 4.01
CA THR A 12 -36.56 -9.62 3.38
C THR A 12 -36.78 -9.58 1.87
N SER A 13 -36.06 -8.71 1.16
CA SER A 13 -36.28 -8.55 -0.28
C SER A 13 -35.97 -9.85 -1.02
N ALA A 14 -36.62 -10.10 -2.17
CA ALA A 14 -36.31 -11.28 -3.00
C ALA A 14 -34.81 -11.35 -3.35
N GLU A 15 -34.16 -10.18 -3.46
CA GLU A 15 -32.71 -10.06 -3.59
C GLU A 15 -31.95 -10.62 -2.37
N GLU A 16 -32.41 -10.41 -1.14
CA GLU A 16 -31.77 -10.96 0.07
C GLU A 16 -31.87 -12.50 0.14
N GLU A 17 -32.97 -13.09 -0.34
CA GLU A 17 -33.11 -14.56 -0.43
C GLU A 17 -32.24 -15.14 -1.56
N GLU A 18 -32.18 -14.47 -2.72
CA GLU A 18 -31.30 -14.86 -3.82
C GLU A 18 -29.82 -14.75 -3.41
N LEU A 19 -29.44 -13.69 -2.69
CA LEU A 19 -28.10 -13.50 -2.14
C LEU A 19 -27.75 -14.55 -1.07
N ALA A 20 -28.72 -14.94 -0.23
CA ALA A 20 -28.52 -16.02 0.73
C ALA A 20 -28.26 -17.35 0.00
N ALA A 21 -28.97 -17.62 -1.10
CA ALA A 21 -28.76 -18.80 -1.94
C ALA A 21 -27.43 -18.77 -2.69
N GLU A 22 -27.01 -17.61 -3.22
CA GLU A 22 -25.71 -17.40 -3.89
C GLU A 22 -24.56 -17.60 -2.88
N ALA A 23 -24.70 -17.04 -1.67
CA ALA A 23 -23.75 -17.22 -0.57
C ALA A 23 -23.69 -18.68 -0.09
N LEU A 24 -24.83 -19.37 -0.01
CA LEU A 24 -24.90 -20.80 0.30
C LEU A 24 -24.22 -21.65 -0.78
N ALA A 25 -24.38 -21.32 -2.07
CA ALA A 25 -23.69 -21.99 -3.16
C ALA A 25 -22.17 -21.76 -3.11
N SER A 26 -21.72 -20.58 -2.68
CA SER A 26 -20.29 -20.29 -2.47
C SER A 26 -19.72 -20.85 -1.16
N SER A 27 -20.57 -21.17 -0.17
CA SER A 27 -20.17 -21.66 1.16
C SER A 27 -19.51 -23.05 1.14
N GLY A 28 -19.60 -23.78 0.02
CA GLY A 28 -18.89 -25.04 -0.19
C GLY A 28 -17.37 -24.87 -0.35
N ASN A 29 -16.91 -23.70 -0.79
CA ASN A 29 -15.49 -23.40 -1.02
C ASN A 29 -14.83 -22.84 0.25
N TRP A 30 -14.49 -23.73 1.19
CA TRP A 30 -13.85 -23.37 2.47
C TRP A 30 -12.49 -22.68 2.35
N HIS A 31 -11.81 -22.83 1.21
CA HIS A 31 -10.43 -22.34 1.00
C HIS A 31 -10.33 -21.17 0.01
N ASP A 32 -11.36 -20.97 -0.80
CA ASP A 32 -11.32 -20.02 -1.90
C ASP A 32 -12.44 -19.01 -1.67
N GLY A 33 -12.06 -17.79 -1.28
CA GLY A 33 -13.00 -16.68 -1.16
C GLY A 33 -13.83 -16.51 -2.44
N PRO A 34 -14.97 -15.79 -2.37
CA PRO A 34 -15.84 -15.62 -3.52
C PRO A 34 -15.03 -15.10 -4.73
N PRO A 35 -15.33 -15.57 -5.96
CA PRO A 35 -14.63 -15.13 -7.15
C PRO A 35 -14.65 -13.61 -7.23
N PRO A 36 -13.57 -12.96 -7.73
CA PRO A 36 -13.48 -11.50 -7.76
C PRO A 36 -14.67 -10.92 -8.54
N GLY A 37 -15.58 -10.27 -7.81
CA GLY A 37 -16.81 -9.66 -8.34
C GLY A 37 -17.01 -8.26 -7.78
N LYS A 38 -17.71 -7.40 -8.53
CA LYS A 38 -18.02 -6.04 -8.08
C LYS A 38 -18.88 -6.11 -6.81
N ALA A 39 -18.46 -5.46 -5.74
CA ALA A 39 -19.24 -5.37 -4.51
C ALA A 39 -20.60 -4.69 -4.78
N LYS A 40 -21.70 -5.45 -4.70
CA LYS A 40 -23.08 -4.99 -5.02
C LYS A 40 -23.51 -3.78 -4.16
N ALA A 41 -23.03 -3.67 -2.91
CA ALA A 41 -23.32 -2.54 -2.00
C ALA A 41 -22.08 -2.07 -1.22
N PHE A 42 -20.99 -1.72 -1.92
CA PHE A 42 -19.73 -1.29 -1.30
C PHE A 42 -19.91 -0.05 -0.39
N TRP A 43 -20.43 1.05 -0.95
CA TRP A 43 -20.49 2.34 -0.25
C TRP A 43 -21.37 2.33 1.00
N PRO A 44 -22.58 1.74 1.00
CA PRO A 44 -23.39 1.62 2.22
C PRO A 44 -22.70 0.81 3.32
N SER A 45 -22.10 -0.34 2.96
CA SER A 45 -21.37 -1.21 3.90
C SER A 45 -20.16 -0.50 4.50
N PHE A 46 -19.38 0.18 3.65
CA PHE A 46 -18.24 0.99 4.08
C PHE A 46 -18.67 2.11 5.04
N LYS A 47 -19.72 2.88 4.71
CA LYS A 47 -20.26 3.93 5.59
C LYS A 47 -20.70 3.36 6.94
N ARG A 48 -21.39 2.21 6.95
CA ARG A 48 -21.83 1.55 8.18
C ARG A 48 -20.65 1.07 9.03
N MET A 49 -19.60 0.57 8.37
CA MET A 49 -18.35 0.13 8.98
C MET A 49 -17.59 1.30 9.63
N ILE A 50 -17.41 2.42 8.93
CA ILE A 50 -16.88 3.66 9.51
C ILE A 50 -17.79 4.19 10.63
N GLY A 51 -19.11 4.03 10.47
CA GLY A 51 -20.12 4.31 11.48
C GLY A 51 -19.84 3.65 12.83
N LEU A 52 -19.20 2.47 12.85
CA LEU A 52 -18.82 1.78 14.09
C LEU A 52 -17.80 2.55 14.93
N LEU A 53 -16.96 3.34 14.27
CA LEU A 53 -15.90 4.12 14.88
C LEU A 53 -16.41 5.50 15.38
N THR A 54 -17.58 5.96 14.93
CA THR A 54 -18.13 7.29 15.28
C THR A 54 -18.31 7.51 16.79
N ALA A 55 -18.53 6.43 17.56
CA ALA A 55 -18.54 6.46 19.02
C ALA A 55 -17.20 6.93 19.64
N HIS A 56 -16.12 6.94 18.86
CA HIS A 56 -14.78 7.37 19.23
C HIS A 56 -14.29 8.56 18.38
N ARG A 57 -15.20 9.40 17.84
CA ARG A 57 -14.87 10.52 16.92
C ARG A 57 -13.73 11.42 17.37
N ASN A 58 -13.64 11.72 18.68
CA ASN A 58 -12.59 12.58 19.22
C ASN A 58 -11.20 11.91 19.10
N TRP A 59 -11.13 10.61 19.38
CA TRP A 59 -9.89 9.84 19.25
C TRP A 59 -9.49 9.61 17.80
N ILE A 60 -10.46 9.49 16.88
CA ILE A 60 -10.17 9.47 15.45
C ILE A 60 -9.48 10.78 15.04
N GLY A 61 -9.98 11.93 15.49
CA GLY A 61 -9.34 13.23 15.25
C GLY A 61 -7.88 13.26 15.72
N VAL A 62 -7.60 12.75 16.92
CA VAL A 62 -6.23 12.63 17.46
C VAL A 62 -5.36 11.73 16.59
N ILE A 63 -5.88 10.58 16.14
CA ILE A 63 -5.17 9.66 15.24
C ILE A 63 -4.84 10.36 13.92
N LEU A 64 -5.81 11.04 13.30
CA LEU A 64 -5.59 11.76 12.04
C LEU A 64 -4.48 12.81 12.14
N VAL A 65 -4.49 13.60 13.22
CA VAL A 65 -3.45 14.61 13.48
C VAL A 65 -2.09 13.96 13.73
N ALA A 66 -2.05 12.89 14.54
CA ALA A 66 -0.82 12.17 14.81
C ALA A 66 -0.24 11.51 13.54
N THR A 67 -1.08 10.93 12.68
CA THR A 67 -0.66 10.40 11.37
C THR A 67 -0.12 11.51 10.47
N ALA A 68 -0.82 12.64 10.35
CA ALA A 68 -0.35 13.77 9.54
C ALA A 68 0.98 14.33 10.03
N ALA A 69 1.14 14.52 11.35
CA ALA A 69 2.39 14.97 11.95
C ALA A 69 3.52 13.94 11.77
N SER A 70 3.23 12.65 11.96
CA SER A 70 4.18 11.56 11.72
C SER A 70 4.70 11.57 10.29
N VAL A 71 3.80 11.67 9.32
CA VAL A 71 4.12 11.73 7.90
C VAL A 71 4.92 12.99 7.58
N ALA A 72 4.51 14.16 8.07
CA ALA A 72 5.24 15.41 7.86
C ALA A 72 6.68 15.32 8.36
N LEU A 73 6.92 14.76 9.56
CA LEU A 73 8.27 14.57 10.10
C LEU A 73 9.10 13.60 9.24
N ALA A 74 8.51 12.47 8.84
CA ALA A 74 9.18 11.49 7.97
C ALA A 74 9.54 12.08 6.61
N VAL A 75 8.66 12.91 6.05
CA VAL A 75 8.82 13.56 4.74
C VAL A 75 9.77 14.76 4.81
N ILE A 76 9.93 15.43 5.95
CA ILE A 76 10.92 16.51 6.09
C ILE A 76 12.35 15.95 6.23
N ALA A 77 12.48 14.76 6.85
CA ALA A 77 13.78 14.19 7.21
C ALA A 77 14.77 14.03 6.03
N PRO A 78 14.40 13.55 4.83
CA PRO A 78 15.33 13.45 3.69
C PRO A 78 15.92 14.80 3.27
N LYS A 79 15.14 15.90 3.28
CA LYS A 79 15.65 17.24 2.95
C LYS A 79 16.65 17.73 4.01
N VAL A 80 16.38 17.47 5.29
CA VAL A 80 17.31 17.82 6.36
C VAL A 80 18.58 16.96 6.30
N LEU A 81 18.45 15.68 6.00
CA LEU A 81 19.58 14.78 5.79
C LEU A 81 20.42 15.20 4.59
N GLY A 82 19.82 15.72 3.52
CA GLY A 82 20.54 16.33 2.40
C GLY A 82 21.49 17.44 2.84
N ARG A 83 21.14 18.24 3.85
CA ARG A 83 22.05 19.26 4.40
C ARG A 83 23.30 18.65 5.04
N ALA A 84 23.20 17.47 5.64
CA ALA A 84 24.37 16.77 6.17
C ALA A 84 25.32 16.36 5.04
N THR A 85 24.76 15.88 3.92
CA THR A 85 25.53 15.57 2.71
C THR A 85 26.23 16.79 2.14
N ASN A 86 25.56 17.95 2.15
CA ASN A 86 26.20 19.21 1.75
C ASN A 86 27.39 19.54 2.65
N VAL A 87 27.24 19.49 3.98
CA VAL A 87 28.36 19.76 4.91
C VAL A 87 29.54 18.83 4.70
N VAL A 88 29.29 17.54 4.47
CA VAL A 88 30.38 16.57 4.19
C VAL A 88 31.06 16.90 2.86
N PHE A 89 30.27 17.15 1.82
CA PHE A 89 30.79 17.44 0.49
C PHE A 89 31.56 18.77 0.46
N GLU A 90 30.98 19.83 1.02
CA GLU A 90 31.59 21.15 1.18
C GLU A 90 32.90 21.05 1.98
N GLY A 91 32.95 20.27 3.06
CA GLY A 91 34.16 20.06 3.84
C GLY A 91 35.27 19.34 3.08
N VAL A 92 34.93 18.30 2.29
CA VAL A 92 35.91 17.58 1.45
C VAL A 92 36.45 18.49 0.35
N VAL A 93 35.58 19.26 -0.31
CA VAL A 93 35.99 20.21 -1.35
C VAL A 93 36.82 21.37 -0.76
N SER A 94 36.42 21.88 0.41
CA SER A 94 37.15 22.94 1.14
C SER A 94 38.58 22.50 1.49
N GLN A 95 38.76 21.24 1.91
CA GLN A 95 40.07 20.68 2.23
C GLN A 95 40.97 20.52 1.00
N ALA A 96 40.39 20.30 -0.18
CA ALA A 96 41.14 20.16 -1.42
C ALA A 96 41.62 21.51 -2.00
N LEU A 97 41.05 22.63 -1.56
CA LEU A 97 41.45 23.97 -2.01
C LEU A 97 42.67 24.50 -1.24
N PRO A 98 43.54 25.30 -1.88
CA PRO A 98 44.70 25.90 -1.21
C PRO A 98 44.31 26.75 0.00
N ALA A 99 44.89 26.45 1.16
CA ALA A 99 44.64 27.18 2.40
C ALA A 99 45.04 28.66 2.25
N GLY A 100 44.18 29.57 2.69
CA GLY A 100 44.40 31.01 2.62
C GLY A 100 43.97 31.68 1.30
N SER A 101 43.48 30.92 0.32
CA SER A 101 42.79 31.50 -0.85
C SER A 101 41.36 31.91 -0.49
N THR A 102 40.84 32.96 -1.13
CA THR A 102 39.41 33.30 -1.01
C THR A 102 38.59 32.41 -1.95
N LYS A 103 37.29 32.27 -1.67
CA LYS A 103 36.36 31.52 -2.54
C LYS A 103 36.39 32.07 -3.98
N GLU A 104 36.47 33.38 -4.14
CA GLU A 104 36.53 34.04 -5.45
C GLU A 104 37.84 33.69 -6.19
N GLN A 105 38.98 33.70 -5.50
CA GLN A 105 40.27 33.31 -6.08
C GLN A 105 40.27 31.84 -6.50
N ALA A 106 39.64 30.95 -5.73
CA ALA A 106 39.49 29.54 -6.08
C ALA A 106 38.61 29.36 -7.33
N ILE A 107 37.47 30.07 -7.40
CA ILE A 107 36.57 30.04 -8.57
C ILE A 107 37.29 30.56 -9.82
N GLU A 108 38.02 31.66 -9.71
CA GLU A 108 38.73 32.26 -10.85
C GLU A 108 39.90 31.39 -11.32
N ALA A 109 40.62 30.75 -10.40
CA ALA A 109 41.65 29.76 -10.75
C ALA A 109 41.07 28.55 -11.50
N LEU A 110 39.89 28.07 -11.12
CA LEU A 110 39.20 26.97 -11.80
C LEU A 110 38.72 27.36 -13.20
N ARG A 111 38.17 28.57 -13.36
CA ARG A 111 37.83 29.12 -14.68
C ARG A 111 39.05 29.27 -15.57
N ALA A 112 40.18 29.73 -15.02
CA ALA A 112 41.44 29.85 -15.76
C ALA A 112 41.98 28.48 -16.23
N GLN A 113 41.64 27.39 -15.53
CA GLN A 113 41.96 26.01 -15.92
C GLN A 113 40.94 25.38 -16.88
N GLY A 114 39.91 26.13 -17.29
CA GLY A 114 38.82 25.64 -18.14
C GLY A 114 37.81 24.74 -17.42
N MET A 115 37.77 24.75 -16.09
CA MET A 115 36.86 23.94 -15.27
C MET A 115 35.61 24.74 -14.88
N ASP A 116 34.90 25.31 -15.87
CA ASP A 116 33.79 26.24 -15.66
C ASP A 116 32.60 25.62 -14.89
N ASP A 117 32.29 24.35 -15.14
CA ASP A 117 31.24 23.62 -14.42
C ASP A 117 31.57 23.48 -12.94
N PHE A 118 32.82 23.12 -12.62
CA PHE A 118 33.26 22.97 -11.24
C PHE A 118 33.32 24.34 -10.54
N ALA A 119 33.75 25.39 -11.24
CA ALA A 119 33.72 26.75 -10.74
C ALA A 119 32.30 27.25 -10.43
N THR A 120 31.33 26.90 -11.30
CA THR A 120 29.91 27.22 -11.11
C THR A 120 29.32 26.44 -9.95
N MET A 121 29.62 25.15 -9.83
CA MET A 121 29.24 24.34 -8.68
C MET A 121 29.80 24.91 -7.36
N LEU A 122 31.07 25.31 -7.35
CA LEU A 122 31.72 25.92 -6.18
C LEU A 122 31.06 27.23 -5.75
N SER A 123 30.54 28.00 -6.71
CA SER A 123 29.88 29.27 -6.42
C SER A 123 28.60 29.08 -5.59
N ALA A 124 27.88 27.97 -5.77
CA ALA A 124 26.64 27.65 -5.05
C ALA A 124 26.87 27.10 -3.64
N MET A 125 28.10 26.67 -3.32
CA MET A 125 28.46 26.00 -2.06
C MET A 125 28.97 26.96 -0.99
N ASP A 126 28.78 26.62 0.28
CA ASP A 126 29.32 27.39 1.41
C ASP A 126 30.68 26.82 1.83
N ILE A 127 31.77 27.35 1.24
CA ILE A 127 33.12 26.78 1.29
C ILE A 127 34.10 27.78 1.88
N VAL A 128 34.94 27.32 2.80
CA VAL A 128 36.08 28.07 3.35
C VAL A 128 37.36 27.31 3.01
N PRO A 129 38.17 27.78 2.03
CA PRO A 129 39.35 27.07 1.57
C PRO A 129 40.33 26.72 2.69
N GLY A 130 40.78 25.45 2.72
CA GLY A 130 41.70 24.92 3.73
C GLY A 130 41.04 24.46 5.04
N THR A 131 39.72 24.60 5.18
CA THR A 131 38.98 24.00 6.31
C THR A 131 38.44 22.62 5.94
N GLY A 132 38.47 21.68 6.89
CA GLY A 132 37.91 20.34 6.71
C GLY A 132 36.40 20.30 7.00
N ILE A 133 35.87 19.09 7.20
CA ILE A 133 34.46 18.89 7.55
C ILE A 133 34.14 19.53 8.91
N ASP A 134 33.09 20.35 8.95
CA ASP A 134 32.52 20.91 10.19
C ASP A 134 31.73 19.83 10.95
N PHE A 135 32.45 19.04 11.75
CA PHE A 135 31.86 17.96 12.56
C PHE A 135 30.81 18.45 13.57
N PRO A 136 30.98 19.58 14.29
CA PRO A 136 29.94 20.13 15.15
C PRO A 136 28.62 20.44 14.41
N ARG A 137 28.69 21.11 13.25
CA ARG A 137 27.51 21.40 12.43
C ARG A 137 26.89 20.11 11.89
N LEU A 138 27.71 19.18 11.42
CA LEU A 138 27.26 17.87 10.94
C LEU A 138 26.53 17.09 12.04
N ALA A 139 27.11 17.01 13.25
CA ALA A 139 26.51 16.35 14.39
C ALA A 139 25.17 16.97 14.78
N GLY A 140 25.06 18.30 14.76
CA GLY A 140 23.79 19.01 14.99
C GLY A 140 22.71 18.66 13.96
N ILE A 141 23.07 18.59 12.68
CA ILE A 141 22.13 18.19 11.61
C ILE A 141 21.71 16.73 11.78
N LEU A 142 22.65 15.82 12.04
CA LEU A 142 22.35 14.39 12.22
C LEU A 142 21.50 14.15 13.47
N ALA A 143 21.75 14.87 14.57
CA ALA A 143 20.92 14.83 15.77
C ALA A 143 19.49 15.32 15.49
N LEU A 144 19.34 16.38 14.68
CA LEU A 144 18.03 16.84 14.22
C LEU A 144 17.31 15.79 13.36
N VAL A 145 18.01 15.17 12.40
CA VAL A 145 17.46 14.08 11.57
C VAL A 145 17.01 12.91 12.44
N LEU A 146 17.82 12.51 13.43
CA LEU A 146 17.47 11.47 14.39
C LEU A 146 16.22 11.86 15.18
N GLY A 147 16.13 13.11 15.65
CA GLY A 147 14.94 13.64 16.33
C GLY A 147 13.68 13.62 15.46
N LEU A 148 13.79 13.95 14.17
CA LEU A 148 12.69 13.88 13.22
C LEU A 148 12.19 12.44 13.03
N TYR A 149 13.11 11.49 12.80
CA TYR A 149 12.74 10.08 12.66
C TYR A 149 12.22 9.47 13.96
N ALA A 150 12.80 9.79 15.11
CA ALA A 150 12.32 9.32 16.41
C ALA A 150 10.94 9.88 16.73
N GLY A 151 10.70 11.17 16.47
CA GLY A 151 9.40 11.81 16.62
C GLY A 151 8.35 11.21 15.68
N SER A 152 8.71 10.97 14.41
CA SER A 152 7.85 10.28 13.45
C SER A 152 7.52 8.87 13.90
N ALA A 153 8.52 8.07 14.30
CA ALA A 153 8.34 6.71 14.78
C ALA A 153 7.45 6.65 16.03
N PHE A 154 7.64 7.57 16.97
CA PHE A 154 6.80 7.69 18.16
C PHE A 154 5.35 8.01 17.81
N LEU A 155 5.11 9.01 16.95
CA LEU A 155 3.76 9.37 16.52
C LEU A 155 3.08 8.23 15.74
N ASN A 156 3.84 7.54 14.88
CA ASN A 156 3.34 6.38 14.15
C ASN A 156 2.96 5.23 15.09
N TRP A 157 3.80 4.94 16.09
CA TRP A 157 3.49 3.95 17.12
C TRP A 157 2.27 4.36 17.94
N PHE A 158 2.19 5.63 18.36
CA PHE A 158 1.09 6.16 19.16
C PHE A 158 -0.24 6.09 18.42
N GLN A 159 -0.28 6.54 17.16
CA GLN A 159 -1.50 6.50 16.34
C GLN A 159 -1.93 5.05 16.08
N GLY A 160 -0.97 4.16 15.77
CA GLY A 160 -1.25 2.73 15.55
C GLY A 160 -1.78 2.01 16.80
N HIS A 161 -1.20 2.30 17.98
CA HIS A 161 -1.68 1.76 19.25
C HIS A 161 -3.10 2.24 19.57
N MET A 162 -3.39 3.53 19.39
CA MET A 162 -4.72 4.10 19.57
C MET A 162 -5.74 3.51 18.61
N LEU A 163 -5.39 3.43 17.32
CA LEU A 163 -6.26 2.83 16.30
C LEU A 163 -6.58 1.38 16.64
N ASN A 164 -5.59 0.57 17.04
CA ASN A 164 -5.80 -0.81 17.42
C ASN A 164 -6.78 -0.95 18.60
N ARG A 165 -6.63 -0.12 19.65
CA ARG A 165 -7.58 -0.14 20.78
C ARG A 165 -9.01 0.23 20.36
N ILE A 166 -9.16 1.23 19.50
CA ILE A 166 -10.48 1.67 19.03
C ILE A 166 -11.14 0.60 18.18
N THR A 167 -10.40 0.02 17.22
CA THR A 167 -10.90 -1.03 16.34
C THR A 167 -11.27 -2.28 17.13
N ALA A 168 -10.46 -2.70 18.10
CA ALA A 168 -10.79 -3.82 18.98
C ALA A 168 -12.09 -3.59 19.78
N ARG A 169 -12.30 -2.37 20.31
CA ARG A 169 -13.56 -2.01 20.99
C ARG A 169 -14.75 -1.96 20.05
N ALA A 170 -14.57 -1.49 18.82
CA ALA A 170 -15.61 -1.50 17.79
C ALA A 170 -15.99 -2.93 17.42
N LEU A 171 -15.00 -3.82 17.27
CA LEU A 171 -15.17 -5.24 16.97
C LEU A 171 -15.92 -5.97 18.08
N TYR A 172 -15.53 -5.77 19.33
CA TYR A 172 -16.22 -6.35 20.48
C TYR A 172 -17.71 -5.98 20.48
N ARG A 173 -18.03 -4.71 20.21
CA ARG A 173 -19.43 -4.24 20.09
C ARG A 173 -20.14 -4.79 18.86
N LEU A 174 -19.43 -5.07 17.77
CA LEU A 174 -19.99 -5.72 16.60
C LEU A 174 -20.34 -7.19 16.92
N ARG A 175 -19.38 -7.97 17.45
CA ARG A 175 -19.60 -9.36 17.86
C ARG A 175 -20.78 -9.50 18.82
N ARG A 176 -20.84 -8.67 19.86
CA ARG A 176 -21.96 -8.66 20.82
C ARG A 176 -23.32 -8.39 20.16
N ARG A 177 -23.37 -7.49 19.17
CA ARG A 177 -24.63 -7.20 18.44
C ARG A 177 -25.03 -8.33 17.50
N VAL A 178 -24.06 -8.99 16.87
CA VAL A 178 -24.30 -10.16 16.01
C VAL A 178 -24.82 -11.32 16.87
N GLU A 179 -24.16 -11.61 17.99
CA GLU A 179 -24.58 -12.64 18.95
C GLU A 179 -26.01 -12.39 19.48
N GLN A 180 -26.29 -11.17 19.95
CA GLN A 180 -27.64 -10.79 20.41
C GLN A 180 -28.69 -10.92 19.31
N LYS A 181 -28.32 -10.67 18.04
CA LYS A 181 -29.24 -10.83 16.92
C LYS A 181 -29.49 -12.31 16.64
N ILE A 182 -28.44 -13.16 16.66
CA ILE A 182 -28.54 -14.61 16.46
C ILE A 182 -29.51 -15.22 17.49
N HIS A 183 -29.40 -14.88 18.77
CA HIS A 183 -30.29 -15.38 19.82
C HIS A 183 -31.75 -14.91 19.70
N ARG A 184 -32.05 -13.89 18.89
CA ARG A 184 -33.40 -13.36 18.67
C ARG A 184 -34.03 -13.83 17.36
N LEU A 185 -33.29 -14.58 16.53
CA LEU A 185 -33.83 -15.07 15.27
C LEU A 185 -34.74 -16.29 15.51
N PRO A 186 -35.88 -16.40 14.81
CA PRO A 186 -36.76 -17.56 14.91
C PRO A 186 -36.07 -18.82 14.38
N LEU A 187 -36.47 -19.99 14.89
CA LEU A 187 -35.89 -21.28 14.46
C LEU A 187 -35.97 -21.48 12.93
N SER A 188 -37.03 -20.98 12.29
CA SER A 188 -37.22 -21.05 10.84
C SER A 188 -36.11 -20.39 10.02
N HIS A 189 -35.35 -19.47 10.60
CA HIS A 189 -34.17 -18.88 9.97
C HIS A 189 -32.99 -19.86 9.93
N PHE A 190 -32.84 -20.67 10.99
CA PHE A 190 -31.78 -21.66 11.11
C PHE A 190 -32.06 -22.95 10.32
N ASP A 191 -33.33 -23.27 10.06
CA ASP A 191 -33.71 -24.40 9.20
C ASP A 191 -33.25 -24.22 7.74
N ARG A 192 -32.99 -22.98 7.33
CA ARG A 192 -32.54 -22.60 5.97
C ARG A 192 -31.03 -22.41 5.85
N MET A 193 -30.26 -22.52 6.93
CA MET A 193 -28.82 -22.24 6.95
C MET A 193 -28.01 -23.43 7.45
N ARG A 194 -26.85 -23.69 6.85
CA ARG A 194 -25.94 -24.71 7.38
C ARG A 194 -25.34 -24.17 8.68
N ARG A 195 -25.20 -25.04 9.70
CA ARG A 195 -24.62 -24.65 11.00
C ARG A 195 -23.24 -24.00 10.86
N GLY A 196 -22.43 -24.44 9.89
CA GLY A 196 -21.12 -23.87 9.58
C GLY A 196 -21.17 -22.43 9.07
N ASP A 197 -22.20 -22.07 8.30
CA ASP A 197 -22.34 -20.72 7.75
C ASP A 197 -22.61 -19.70 8.85
N VAL A 198 -23.42 -20.08 9.84
CA VAL A 198 -23.71 -19.23 11.00
C VAL A 198 -22.45 -18.99 11.83
N LEU A 199 -21.64 -20.03 12.03
CA LEU A 199 -20.38 -19.91 12.77
C LEU A 199 -19.37 -19.05 12.03
N SER A 200 -19.19 -19.28 10.71
CA SER A 200 -18.27 -18.49 9.86
C SER A 200 -18.65 -17.01 9.82
N ARG A 201 -19.95 -16.69 9.74
CA ARG A 201 -20.43 -15.29 9.79
C ARG A 201 -20.18 -14.62 11.15
N LEU A 202 -20.14 -15.39 12.24
CA LEU A 202 -19.88 -14.87 13.58
C LEU A 202 -18.38 -14.69 13.87
N THR A 203 -17.54 -15.57 13.31
CA THR A 203 -16.09 -15.55 13.51
C THR A 203 -15.38 -14.86 12.36
N ASN A 204 -15.30 -15.53 11.20
CA ASN A 204 -14.46 -15.16 10.07
C ASN A 204 -14.88 -13.84 9.42
N ASP A 205 -16.17 -13.63 9.16
CA ASP A 205 -16.63 -12.40 8.51
C ASP A 205 -16.42 -11.18 9.41
N VAL A 206 -16.65 -11.35 10.71
CA VAL A 206 -16.43 -10.29 11.70
C VAL A 206 -14.93 -9.98 11.83
N ASP A 207 -14.07 -10.98 11.73
CA ASP A 207 -12.61 -10.81 11.74
C ASP A 207 -12.08 -10.19 10.45
N ASN A 208 -12.64 -10.56 9.30
CA ASN A 208 -12.33 -9.92 8.02
C ASN A 208 -12.69 -8.43 8.04
N VAL A 209 -13.82 -8.06 8.68
CA VAL A 209 -14.16 -6.65 8.90
C VAL A 209 -13.14 -5.95 9.80
N ASN A 210 -12.64 -6.62 10.85
CA ASN A 210 -11.59 -6.07 11.73
C ASN A 210 -10.29 -5.78 10.97
N ASN A 211 -9.78 -6.79 10.26
CA ASN A 211 -8.53 -6.68 9.51
C ASN A 211 -8.66 -5.59 8.44
N THR A 212 -9.78 -5.57 7.70
CA THR A 212 -10.06 -4.54 6.69
C THR A 212 -10.09 -3.14 7.30
N LEU A 213 -10.81 -2.95 8.41
CA LEU A 213 -10.89 -1.65 9.09
C LEU A 213 -9.52 -1.13 9.54
N GLN A 214 -8.72 -2.01 10.16
CA GLN A 214 -7.41 -1.65 10.67
C GLN A 214 -6.44 -1.29 9.55
N GLN A 215 -6.37 -2.14 8.53
CA GLN A 215 -5.38 -2.04 7.46
C GLN A 215 -5.76 -0.96 6.45
N ALA A 216 -7.02 -0.90 6.01
CA ALA A 216 -7.45 0.10 5.02
C ALA A 216 -7.39 1.53 5.58
N LEU A 217 -7.81 1.75 6.84
CA LEU A 217 -7.78 3.11 7.40
C LEU A 217 -6.37 3.59 7.73
N SER A 218 -5.53 2.72 8.30
CA SER A 218 -4.16 3.10 8.65
C SER A 218 -3.31 3.33 7.41
N THR A 219 -3.32 2.38 6.48
CA THR A 219 -2.44 2.42 5.31
C THR A 219 -2.92 3.43 4.28
N ALA A 220 -4.21 3.46 3.92
CA ALA A 220 -4.67 4.36 2.87
C ALA A 220 -4.47 5.83 3.25
N LEU A 221 -4.78 6.20 4.49
CA LEU A 221 -4.57 7.57 4.99
C LEU A 221 -3.09 7.94 4.96
N THR A 222 -2.23 7.07 5.51
CA THR A 222 -0.78 7.30 5.54
C THR A 222 -0.23 7.43 4.12
N SER A 223 -0.62 6.53 3.21
CA SER A 223 -0.21 6.56 1.80
C SER A 223 -0.61 7.86 1.11
N VAL A 224 -1.87 8.32 1.28
CA VAL A 224 -2.33 9.58 0.67
C VAL A 224 -1.54 10.77 1.22
N LEU A 225 -1.37 10.85 2.55
CA LEU A 225 -0.61 11.92 3.18
C LEU A 225 0.86 11.89 2.76
N THR A 226 1.46 10.71 2.64
CA THR A 226 2.86 10.54 2.19
C THR A 226 2.99 10.98 0.75
N VAL A 227 2.11 10.53 -0.16
CA VAL A 227 2.14 10.94 -1.57
C VAL A 227 2.02 12.46 -1.69
N VAL A 228 1.05 13.08 -1.01
CA VAL A 228 0.86 14.53 -1.04
C VAL A 228 2.05 15.28 -0.43
N GLY A 229 2.54 14.82 0.73
CA GLY A 229 3.68 15.42 1.42
C GLY A 229 4.97 15.33 0.60
N VAL A 230 5.27 14.16 0.06
CA VAL A 230 6.45 13.90 -0.78
C VAL A 230 6.37 14.75 -2.05
N LEU A 231 5.23 14.78 -2.74
CA LEU A 231 5.05 15.66 -3.90
C LEU A 231 5.28 17.14 -3.54
N ALA A 232 4.72 17.63 -2.44
CA ALA A 232 4.93 19.00 -1.99
C ALA A 232 6.43 19.29 -1.74
N MET A 233 7.15 18.37 -1.12
CA MET A 233 8.60 18.50 -0.92
C MET A 233 9.40 18.46 -2.23
N MET A 234 9.02 17.59 -3.17
CA MET A 234 9.64 17.51 -4.50
C MET A 234 9.50 18.82 -5.27
N PHE A 235 8.28 19.37 -5.33
CA PHE A 235 8.04 20.67 -5.97
C PHE A 235 8.73 21.83 -5.22
N SER A 236 8.86 21.74 -3.90
CA SER A 236 9.63 22.72 -3.11
C SER A 236 11.14 22.69 -3.39
N ILE A 237 11.70 21.55 -3.79
CA ILE A 237 13.13 21.42 -4.11
C ILE A 237 13.40 21.77 -5.57
N SER A 238 12.71 21.11 -6.50
CA SER A 238 12.88 21.35 -7.93
C SER A 238 11.67 20.83 -8.71
N TRP A 239 10.91 21.76 -9.29
CA TRP A 239 9.79 21.41 -10.17
C TRP A 239 10.23 20.64 -11.42
N LYS A 240 11.46 20.88 -11.93
CA LYS A 240 12.00 20.17 -13.11
C LYS A 240 12.24 18.69 -12.79
N LEU A 241 12.90 18.39 -11.67
CA LEU A 241 13.10 17.01 -11.22
C LEU A 241 11.76 16.36 -10.84
N ALA A 242 10.81 17.13 -10.31
CA ALA A 242 9.48 16.62 -9.97
C ALA A 242 8.73 16.14 -11.22
N LEU A 243 8.81 16.88 -12.33
CA LEU A 243 8.23 16.44 -13.60
C LEU A 243 8.88 15.15 -14.11
N VAL A 244 10.20 15.02 -14.00
CA VAL A 244 10.92 13.77 -14.36
C VAL A 244 10.39 12.61 -13.52
N ALA A 245 10.27 12.78 -12.20
CA ALA A 245 9.75 11.74 -11.33
C ALA A 245 8.26 11.43 -11.61
N LEU A 246 7.48 12.43 -12.01
CA LEU A 246 6.05 12.25 -12.32
C LEU A 246 5.81 11.39 -13.57
N ILE A 247 6.81 11.22 -14.45
CA ILE A 247 6.78 10.26 -15.57
C ILE A 247 6.56 8.82 -15.09
N THR A 248 6.90 8.51 -13.84
CA THR A 248 6.58 7.22 -13.21
C THR A 248 5.08 6.93 -13.27
N VAL A 249 4.23 7.93 -13.04
CA VAL A 249 2.76 7.75 -12.98
C VAL A 249 2.17 7.24 -14.30
N PRO A 250 2.35 7.91 -15.46
CA PRO A 250 1.84 7.40 -16.72
C PRO A 250 2.50 6.08 -17.12
N LEU A 251 3.79 5.88 -16.83
CA LEU A 251 4.48 4.64 -17.17
C LEU A 251 3.91 3.45 -16.39
N SER A 252 3.72 3.60 -15.08
CA SER A 252 3.03 2.62 -14.26
C SER A 252 1.57 2.42 -14.70
N GLY A 253 0.86 3.51 -15.02
CA GLY A 253 -0.51 3.46 -15.51
C GLY A 253 -0.66 2.66 -16.81
N VAL A 254 0.29 2.80 -17.74
CA VAL A 254 0.36 1.98 -18.96
C VAL A 254 0.55 0.51 -18.59
N VAL A 255 1.56 0.18 -17.77
CA VAL A 255 1.81 -1.22 -17.37
C VAL A 255 0.59 -1.84 -16.69
N PHE A 256 -0.04 -1.14 -15.73
CA PHE A 256 -1.27 -1.59 -15.10
C PHE A 256 -2.42 -1.73 -16.09
N GLY A 257 -2.60 -0.78 -17.00
CA GLY A 257 -3.65 -0.83 -18.03
C GLY A 257 -3.49 -2.00 -19.01
N PHE A 258 -2.26 -2.42 -19.29
CA PHE A 258 -1.98 -3.56 -20.18
C PHE A 258 -2.00 -4.90 -19.44
N ILE A 259 -1.30 -5.02 -18.31
CA ILE A 259 -1.11 -6.30 -17.59
C ILE A 259 -2.28 -6.58 -16.64
N GLY A 260 -2.79 -5.58 -15.94
CA GLY A 260 -3.85 -5.73 -14.93
C GLY A 260 -5.09 -6.45 -15.44
N PRO A 261 -5.74 -5.99 -16.53
CA PRO A 261 -6.92 -6.66 -17.08
C PRO A 261 -6.63 -8.09 -17.57
N ARG A 262 -5.43 -8.36 -18.07
CA ARG A 262 -5.03 -9.70 -18.50
C ARG A 262 -4.82 -10.62 -17.30
N SER A 263 -4.17 -10.13 -16.25
CA SER A 263 -3.96 -10.85 -14.99
C SER A 263 -5.31 -11.17 -14.34
N GLN A 264 -6.21 -10.18 -14.27
CA GLN A 264 -7.57 -10.38 -13.74
C GLN A 264 -8.33 -11.46 -14.51
N LYS A 265 -8.31 -11.41 -15.86
CA LYS A 265 -8.95 -12.44 -16.70
C LYS A 265 -8.35 -13.83 -16.47
N ALA A 266 -7.02 -13.92 -16.38
CA ALA A 266 -6.33 -15.18 -16.11
C ALA A 266 -6.69 -15.75 -14.73
N PHE A 267 -6.77 -14.91 -13.70
CA PHE A 267 -7.25 -15.32 -12.37
C PHE A 267 -8.71 -15.76 -12.41
N THR A 268 -9.60 -15.06 -13.11
CA THR A 268 -11.00 -15.52 -13.29
C THR A 268 -11.07 -16.92 -13.90
N ALA A 269 -10.24 -17.20 -14.91
CA ALA A 269 -10.15 -18.53 -15.50
C ALA A 269 -9.60 -19.57 -14.50
N GLN A 270 -8.56 -19.22 -13.73
CA GLN A 270 -8.01 -20.07 -12.67
C GLN A 270 -9.10 -20.43 -11.65
N TRP A 271 -9.85 -19.45 -11.14
CA TRP A 271 -10.94 -19.68 -10.19
C TRP A 271 -12.03 -20.61 -10.73
N ALA A 272 -12.39 -20.47 -12.00
CA ALA A 272 -13.35 -21.37 -12.65
C ALA A 272 -12.84 -22.82 -12.69
N ARG A 273 -11.53 -23.02 -12.97
CA ARG A 273 -10.90 -24.35 -12.95
C ARG A 273 -10.78 -24.93 -11.55
N THR A 274 -10.47 -24.11 -10.55
CA THR A 274 -10.47 -24.54 -9.16
C THR A 274 -11.85 -25.01 -8.71
N GLY A 275 -12.91 -24.28 -9.08
CA GLY A 275 -14.29 -24.69 -8.81
C GLY A 275 -14.64 -26.05 -9.44
N ALA A 276 -14.31 -26.24 -10.73
CA ALA A 276 -14.54 -27.52 -11.41
C ALA A 276 -13.78 -28.69 -10.76
N LEU A 277 -12.52 -28.47 -10.35
CA LEU A 277 -11.74 -29.48 -9.63
C LEU A 277 -12.36 -29.81 -8.26
N ASN A 278 -12.82 -28.81 -7.51
CA ASN A 278 -13.48 -29.00 -6.21
C ASN A 278 -14.79 -29.77 -6.35
N THR A 279 -15.64 -29.44 -7.34
CA THR A 279 -16.85 -30.22 -7.65
C THR A 279 -16.49 -31.68 -7.92
N ARG A 280 -15.44 -31.93 -8.71
CA ARG A 280 -14.99 -33.30 -9.02
C ARG A 280 -14.53 -34.05 -7.78
N VAL A 281 -13.85 -33.38 -6.87
CA VAL A 281 -13.44 -33.94 -5.57
C VAL A 281 -14.68 -34.30 -4.75
N GLU A 282 -15.64 -33.38 -4.61
CA GLU A 282 -16.88 -33.58 -3.85
C GLU A 282 -17.72 -34.75 -4.39
N GLU A 283 -17.89 -34.84 -5.70
CA GLU A 283 -18.58 -35.97 -6.37
C GLU A 283 -17.87 -37.30 -6.11
N SER A 284 -16.52 -37.30 -6.16
CA SER A 284 -15.72 -38.51 -5.96
C SER A 284 -15.77 -39.02 -4.53
N PHE A 285 -15.81 -38.13 -3.54
CA PHE A 285 -15.93 -38.49 -2.13
C PHE A 285 -17.37 -38.87 -1.75
N SER A 286 -18.36 -38.14 -2.24
CA SER A 286 -19.77 -38.48 -2.02
C SER A 286 -20.15 -39.81 -2.67
N GLY A 287 -19.62 -40.07 -3.87
CA GLY A 287 -19.80 -41.31 -4.62
C GLY A 287 -18.78 -42.41 -4.31
N HIS A 288 -17.97 -42.28 -3.24
CA HIS A 288 -16.82 -43.17 -3.00
C HIS A 288 -17.19 -44.65 -2.98
N ALA A 289 -18.31 -45.00 -2.34
CA ALA A 289 -18.80 -46.38 -2.29
C ALA A 289 -19.11 -46.93 -3.70
N LEU A 290 -19.75 -46.13 -4.56
CA LEU A 290 -20.04 -46.51 -5.95
C LEU A 290 -18.75 -46.69 -6.75
N VAL A 291 -17.79 -45.76 -6.61
CA VAL A 291 -16.48 -45.87 -7.29
C VAL A 291 -15.77 -47.16 -6.91
N ARG A 292 -15.82 -47.56 -5.63
CA ARG A 292 -15.21 -48.80 -5.13
C ARG A 292 -15.95 -50.05 -5.63
N VAL A 293 -17.28 -50.07 -5.55
CA VAL A 293 -18.12 -51.22 -5.96
C VAL A 293 -17.99 -51.50 -7.46
N TYR A 294 -17.95 -50.46 -8.29
CA TYR A 294 -17.81 -50.60 -9.74
C TYR A 294 -16.35 -50.64 -10.23
N GLY A 295 -15.35 -50.62 -9.32
CA GLY A 295 -13.94 -50.70 -9.68
C GLY A 295 -13.45 -49.51 -10.55
N ARG A 296 -14.04 -48.33 -10.42
CA ARG A 296 -13.81 -47.17 -11.29
C ARG A 296 -12.70 -46.22 -10.82
N THR A 297 -11.91 -46.60 -9.81
CA THR A 297 -10.87 -45.76 -9.19
C THR A 297 -9.91 -45.14 -10.21
N ASP A 298 -9.39 -45.91 -11.16
CA ASP A 298 -8.43 -45.41 -12.15
C ASP A 298 -9.06 -44.41 -13.14
N SER A 299 -10.33 -44.59 -13.47
CA SER A 299 -11.06 -43.64 -14.32
C SER A 299 -11.31 -42.31 -13.61
N VAL A 300 -11.63 -42.36 -12.31
CA VAL A 300 -11.80 -41.16 -11.48
C VAL A 300 -10.46 -40.44 -11.30
N ARG A 301 -9.37 -41.18 -11.07
CA ARG A 301 -8.01 -40.64 -10.97
C ARG A 301 -7.57 -39.94 -12.26
N ARG A 302 -7.81 -40.55 -13.42
CA ARG A 302 -7.45 -39.95 -14.73
C ARG A 302 -8.19 -38.65 -14.97
N ALA A 303 -9.49 -38.62 -14.76
CA ALA A 303 -10.27 -37.41 -14.93
C ALA A 303 -9.89 -36.31 -13.92
N PHE A 304 -9.56 -36.67 -12.68
CA PHE A 304 -8.99 -35.71 -11.72
C PHE A 304 -7.65 -35.16 -12.23
N ALA A 305 -6.76 -36.00 -12.76
CA ALA A 305 -5.48 -35.57 -13.30
C ALA A 305 -5.65 -34.61 -14.50
N GLU A 306 -6.63 -34.86 -15.37
CA GLU A 306 -6.95 -33.99 -16.52
C GLU A 306 -7.46 -32.60 -16.08
N GLU A 307 -8.35 -32.53 -15.09
CA GLU A 307 -8.80 -31.24 -14.53
C GLU A 307 -7.68 -30.53 -13.76
N ASN A 308 -6.88 -31.28 -13.01
CA ASN A 308 -5.75 -30.74 -12.27
C ASN A 308 -4.66 -30.16 -13.19
N GLU A 309 -4.38 -30.81 -14.32
CA GLU A 309 -3.46 -30.29 -15.34
C GLU A 309 -3.98 -28.98 -15.97
N GLN A 310 -5.29 -28.89 -16.22
CA GLN A 310 -5.91 -27.65 -16.71
C GLN A 310 -5.83 -26.52 -15.68
N LEU A 311 -6.07 -26.84 -14.40
CA LEU A 311 -5.87 -25.91 -13.30
C LEU A 311 -4.40 -25.45 -13.24
N TYR A 312 -3.44 -26.37 -13.29
CA TYR A 312 -2.02 -26.07 -13.26
C TYR A 312 -1.61 -25.09 -14.36
N ARG A 313 -1.99 -25.36 -15.62
CA ARG A 313 -1.65 -24.46 -16.75
C ARG A 313 -2.26 -23.07 -16.61
N THR A 314 -3.51 -23.01 -16.16
CA THR A 314 -4.23 -21.75 -15.99
C THR A 314 -3.66 -20.94 -14.83
N ALA A 315 -3.34 -21.61 -13.72
CA ALA A 315 -2.71 -21.01 -12.55
C ALA A 315 -1.29 -20.51 -12.86
N LEU A 316 -0.48 -21.29 -13.58
CA LEU A 316 0.86 -20.87 -13.99
C LEU A 316 0.79 -19.58 -14.82
N HIS A 317 -0.13 -19.51 -15.78
CA HIS A 317 -0.31 -18.31 -16.61
C HIS A 317 -0.78 -17.10 -15.79
N ALA A 318 -1.75 -17.28 -14.89
CA ALA A 318 -2.23 -16.21 -14.01
C ALA A 318 -1.12 -15.69 -13.08
N GLN A 319 -0.37 -16.61 -12.46
CA GLN A 319 0.72 -16.29 -11.56
C GLN A 319 1.89 -15.62 -12.28
N PHE A 320 2.19 -16.02 -13.52
CA PHE A 320 3.21 -15.36 -14.33
C PHE A 320 2.83 -13.91 -14.64
N LEU A 321 1.59 -13.67 -15.09
CA LEU A 321 1.10 -12.31 -15.36
C LEU A 321 1.06 -11.42 -14.12
N SER A 322 0.69 -11.98 -12.96
CA SER A 322 0.73 -11.24 -11.70
C SER A 322 2.16 -11.01 -11.21
N GLY A 323 3.00 -12.03 -11.32
CA GLY A 323 4.36 -12.04 -10.81
C GLY A 323 5.31 -11.11 -11.56
N ILE A 324 5.08 -10.89 -12.86
CA ILE A 324 5.91 -9.98 -13.67
C ILE A 324 5.66 -8.49 -13.35
N MET A 325 4.54 -8.16 -12.69
CA MET A 325 4.19 -6.78 -12.34
C MET A 325 5.28 -6.13 -11.45
N MET A 326 5.73 -6.84 -10.41
CA MET A 326 6.70 -6.32 -9.45
C MET A 326 8.09 -6.07 -10.09
N PRO A 327 8.68 -7.02 -10.85
CA PRO A 327 9.91 -6.77 -11.60
C PRO A 327 9.81 -5.59 -12.58
N ILE A 328 8.70 -5.45 -13.32
CA ILE A 328 8.51 -4.32 -14.24
C ILE A 328 8.47 -2.99 -13.48
N MET A 329 7.76 -2.95 -12.35
CA MET A 329 7.71 -1.76 -11.49
C MET A 329 9.09 -1.41 -10.89
N LEU A 330 9.91 -2.40 -10.55
CA LEU A 330 11.31 -2.18 -10.15
C LEU A 330 12.14 -1.57 -11.29
N VAL A 331 12.00 -2.09 -12.51
CA VAL A 331 12.70 -1.54 -13.69
C VAL A 331 12.28 -0.08 -13.93
N ILE A 332 10.99 0.23 -13.85
CA ILE A 332 10.48 1.59 -13.94
C ILE A 332 11.11 2.48 -12.86
N GLY A 333 11.11 2.03 -11.61
CA GLY A 333 11.71 2.77 -10.50
C GLY A 333 13.20 3.04 -10.71
N ASN A 334 13.95 2.07 -11.22
CA ASN A 334 15.38 2.22 -11.52
C ASN A 334 15.64 3.15 -12.71
N ILE A 335 14.80 3.15 -13.76
CA ILE A 335 14.90 4.10 -14.87
C ILE A 335 14.71 5.52 -14.36
N VAL A 336 13.70 5.73 -13.49
CA VAL A 336 13.42 7.03 -12.90
C VAL A 336 14.55 7.47 -11.98
N TYR A 337 15.11 6.56 -11.18
CA TYR A 337 16.30 6.82 -10.38
C TYR A 337 17.47 7.31 -11.24
N VAL A 338 17.78 6.61 -12.35
CA VAL A 338 18.86 7.01 -13.27
C VAL A 338 18.55 8.36 -13.89
N ALA A 339 17.32 8.62 -14.34
CA ALA A 339 16.92 9.90 -14.91
C ALA A 339 17.11 11.05 -13.91
N ILE A 340 16.71 10.86 -12.64
CA ILE A 340 16.92 11.84 -11.57
C ILE A 340 18.40 12.02 -11.26
N ALA A 341 19.19 10.95 -11.24
CA ALA A 341 20.64 11.05 -10.99
C ALA A 341 21.36 11.83 -12.10
N VAL A 342 21.01 11.59 -13.37
CA VAL A 342 21.60 12.30 -14.53
C VAL A 342 21.17 13.76 -14.56
N VAL A 343 19.86 14.03 -14.51
CA VAL A 343 19.34 15.41 -14.56
C VAL A 343 19.74 16.18 -13.31
N GLY A 344 19.67 15.54 -12.14
CA GLY A 344 20.09 16.12 -10.87
C GLY A 344 21.58 16.42 -10.83
N GLY A 345 22.42 15.51 -11.34
CA GLY A 345 23.86 15.73 -11.47
C GLY A 345 24.19 16.93 -12.36
N ALA A 346 23.51 17.06 -13.51
CA ALA A 346 23.65 18.23 -14.38
C ALA A 346 23.21 19.53 -13.68
N MET A 347 22.13 19.48 -12.88
CA MET A 347 21.68 20.64 -12.09
C MET A 347 22.69 21.03 -11.00
N VAL A 348 23.37 20.06 -10.38
CA VAL A 348 24.45 20.33 -9.41
C VAL A 348 25.66 20.94 -10.09
N ALA A 349 26.08 20.42 -11.25
CA ALA A 349 27.17 21.00 -12.04
C ALA A 349 26.87 22.45 -12.46
N SER A 350 25.61 22.75 -12.79
CA SER A 350 25.17 24.12 -13.11
C SER A 350 25.01 25.04 -11.89
N GLY A 351 25.25 24.56 -10.66
CA GLY A 351 25.05 25.32 -9.42
C GLY A 351 23.57 25.58 -9.06
N ALA A 352 22.62 24.98 -9.77
CA ALA A 352 21.18 25.19 -9.53
C ALA A 352 20.64 24.40 -8.32
N LEU A 353 21.32 23.32 -7.93
CA LEU A 353 21.00 22.48 -6.78
C LEU A 353 22.27 22.07 -6.05
N LEU A 354 22.15 21.76 -4.77
CA LEU A 354 23.22 21.13 -4.01
C LEU A 354 23.13 19.60 -4.10
N LEU A 355 24.25 18.91 -3.83
CA LEU A 355 24.31 17.45 -3.90
C LEU A 355 23.29 16.77 -2.97
N GLY A 356 23.11 17.34 -1.78
CA GLY A 356 22.13 16.92 -0.80
C GLY A 356 20.68 17.06 -1.26
N ASP A 357 20.37 18.04 -2.10
CA ASP A 357 19.03 18.19 -2.67
C ASP A 357 18.72 17.05 -3.63
N VAL A 358 19.70 16.63 -4.45
CA VAL A 358 19.57 15.48 -5.35
C VAL A 358 19.43 14.18 -4.57
N GLN A 359 20.21 13.99 -3.51
CA GLN A 359 20.07 12.84 -2.62
C GLN A 359 18.66 12.77 -2.00
N ALA A 360 18.17 13.89 -1.46
CA ALA A 360 16.82 13.97 -0.92
C ALA A 360 15.77 13.66 -1.99
N PHE A 361 15.97 14.16 -3.22
CA PHE A 361 15.10 13.92 -4.36
C PHE A 361 14.98 12.43 -4.73
N ILE A 362 16.11 11.72 -4.73
CA ILE A 362 16.16 10.28 -4.96
C ILE A 362 15.30 9.54 -3.92
N GLN A 363 15.43 9.90 -2.63
CA GLN A 363 14.62 9.28 -1.58
C GLN A 363 13.13 9.58 -1.76
N TYR A 364 12.77 10.82 -2.10
CA TYR A 364 11.39 11.20 -2.40
C TYR A 364 10.82 10.43 -3.59
N SER A 365 11.59 10.24 -4.66
CA SER A 365 11.15 9.46 -5.82
C SER A 365 10.82 8.01 -5.46
N GLN A 366 11.59 7.39 -4.57
CA GLN A 366 11.32 6.03 -4.10
C GLN A 366 10.08 5.98 -3.19
N GLN A 367 9.92 6.97 -2.29
CA GLN A 367 8.74 7.07 -1.43
C GLN A 367 7.46 7.35 -2.23
N PHE A 368 7.56 8.06 -3.35
CA PHE A 368 6.44 8.35 -4.23
C PHE A 368 5.99 7.13 -5.04
N SER A 369 6.92 6.26 -5.46
CA SER A 369 6.60 5.08 -6.27
C SER A 369 6.08 3.90 -5.45
N GLN A 370 6.46 3.78 -4.18
CA GLN A 370 6.08 2.65 -3.32
C GLN A 370 4.56 2.47 -3.16
N PRO A 371 3.75 3.53 -2.92
CA PRO A 371 2.29 3.39 -2.80
C PRO A 371 1.59 3.03 -4.11
N LEU A 372 2.22 3.27 -5.27
CA LEU A 372 1.65 2.93 -6.57
C LEU A 372 1.77 1.43 -6.89
N GLY A 373 2.67 0.72 -6.21
CA GLY A 373 2.86 -0.73 -6.37
C GLY A 373 2.03 -1.60 -5.43
N GLN A 374 1.42 -1.00 -4.40
CA GLN A 374 0.45 -1.65 -3.50
C GLN A 374 -0.97 -1.39 -3.98
#